data_AF-A0A821Y6H2-F1
#
_entry.id   AF-A0A821Y6H2-F1
#
_cell.length_a   1.000
_cell.length_b   1.000
_cell.length_c   1.000
_cell.angle_alpha   90.00
_cell.angle_beta   90.00
_cell.angle_gamma   90.00
#
_symmetry.space_group_name_H-M   'P 1'
#
loop_
_entity.id
_entity.type
_entity.pdbx_description
1 polymer ?
#
loop_
_entity_poly.entity_id
_entity_poly.type
_entity_poly.pdbx_seq_one_letter_code
_entity_poly.pdbx_strand_id
1 'polypeptide(L)'
;MHETETLLSDRCDMTEQAFRSNRVSWAEQVPSMASKQQERISTMYGSEYDIRNTQEGLGTCGWILVILSYIICLLTFPFSLCVTVKVVQEYERAVIMRLGRILSGGAKGPGLFFVLPCVDSIIKVDLRTVTFDVPPQEILTRDSVTVSVDAVVYFRIFNPIISVTNVENARYSTQLLAATTLRNILGTKTLQEILCDRENISHSMQVHLDEGTDPWGVKVERVEIKDVRLPVNMQRSMAAEAEAAREARAKVIAAEGEQKASRSLKEAADVINESPIALQLRYLQTLTHISAEKNSTIVFPIPVELLKLMKTRSDVRITTGL
;
A
#
# COMPACT_ATOMS: atom_id res chain seq x y z
N MET A 1 -26.80 21.64 -21.02
CA MET A 1 -25.59 21.81 -20.20
C MET A 1 -25.88 21.61 -18.71
N HIS A 2 -27.02 22.08 -18.17
CA HIS A 2 -27.42 21.74 -16.78
C HIS A 2 -27.74 20.24 -16.60
N GLU A 3 -28.37 19.60 -17.60
CA GLU A 3 -28.70 18.17 -17.57
C GLU A 3 -27.49 17.23 -17.61
N THR A 4 -26.36 17.69 -18.18
CA THR A 4 -25.13 16.89 -18.26
C THR A 4 -24.29 17.00 -16.98
N GLU A 5 -24.39 18.11 -16.24
CA GLU A 5 -23.71 18.28 -14.96
C GLU A 5 -24.42 17.55 -13.81
N THR A 6 -25.76 17.50 -13.80
CA THR A 6 -26.51 16.68 -12.85
C THR A 6 -26.24 15.19 -13.08
N LEU A 7 -26.20 14.75 -14.34
CA LEU A 7 -25.86 13.36 -14.68
C LEU A 7 -24.38 12.99 -14.39
N LEU A 8 -23.47 13.96 -14.29
CA LEU A 8 -22.06 13.72 -13.91
C LEU A 8 -21.87 13.74 -12.39
N SER A 9 -22.57 14.62 -11.68
CA SER A 9 -22.63 14.64 -10.21
C SER A 9 -23.25 13.35 -9.67
N ASP A 10 -24.39 12.93 -10.23
CA ASP A 10 -25.06 11.67 -9.85
C ASP A 10 -24.20 10.44 -10.16
N ARG A 11 -23.36 10.50 -11.21
CA ARG A 11 -22.41 9.41 -11.53
C ARG A 11 -21.20 9.40 -10.60
N CYS A 12 -20.77 10.57 -10.10
CA CYS A 12 -19.70 10.70 -9.11
C CYS A 12 -20.18 10.23 -7.73
N ASP A 13 -21.39 10.60 -7.31
CA ASP A 13 -22.00 10.14 -6.07
C ASP A 13 -22.32 8.63 -6.10
N MET A 14 -22.78 8.10 -7.24
CA MET A 14 -22.96 6.65 -7.43
C MET A 14 -21.64 5.87 -7.38
N THR A 15 -20.56 6.43 -7.92
CA THR A 15 -19.23 5.77 -7.86
C THR A 15 -18.64 5.86 -6.46
N GLU A 16 -18.83 6.95 -5.73
CA GLU A 16 -18.39 7.08 -4.33
C GLU A 16 -19.22 6.23 -3.36
N GLN A 17 -20.53 6.08 -3.59
CA GLN A 17 -21.40 5.16 -2.85
C GLN A 17 -21.10 3.69 -3.18
N ALA A 18 -20.81 3.35 -4.45
CA ALA A 18 -20.33 2.03 -4.83
C ALA A 18 -18.96 1.73 -4.20
N PHE A 19 -18.05 2.71 -4.15
CA PHE A 19 -16.74 2.56 -3.51
C PHE A 19 -16.85 2.41 -1.98
N ARG A 20 -17.76 3.15 -1.33
CA ARG A 20 -18.05 3.00 0.11
C ARG A 20 -18.73 1.67 0.43
N SER A 21 -19.70 1.24 -0.38
CA SER A 21 -20.37 -0.06 -0.23
C SER A 21 -19.39 -1.23 -0.39
N ASN A 22 -18.50 -1.17 -1.39
CA ASN A 22 -17.42 -2.14 -1.55
C ASN A 22 -16.43 -2.04 -0.38
N ARG A 23 -15.97 -0.85 0.03
CA ARG A 23 -15.02 -0.75 1.15
C ARG A 23 -15.55 -1.36 2.46
N VAL A 24 -16.85 -1.24 2.74
CA VAL A 24 -17.49 -1.87 3.90
C VAL A 24 -17.59 -3.39 3.71
N SER A 25 -17.98 -3.88 2.53
CA SER A 25 -18.03 -5.33 2.27
C SER A 25 -16.65 -5.98 2.37
N TRP A 26 -15.61 -5.32 1.85
CA TRP A 26 -14.22 -5.80 1.90
C TRP A 26 -13.66 -5.73 3.33
N ALA A 27 -13.93 -4.67 4.10
CA ALA A 27 -13.50 -4.58 5.49
C ALA A 27 -14.12 -5.66 6.39
N GLU A 28 -15.33 -6.13 6.08
CA GLU A 28 -16.02 -7.21 6.78
C GLU A 28 -15.62 -8.61 6.26
N GLN A 29 -15.25 -8.71 4.97
CA GLN A 29 -14.82 -9.96 4.34
C GLN A 29 -13.34 -10.29 4.55
N VAL A 30 -12.44 -9.31 4.65
CA VAL A 30 -11.00 -9.50 4.81
C VAL A 30 -10.65 -10.30 6.08
N PRO A 31 -11.26 -10.08 7.26
CA PRO A 31 -11.02 -10.93 8.43
C PRO A 31 -11.47 -12.38 8.21
N SER A 32 -12.60 -12.60 7.53
CA SER A 32 -13.17 -13.94 7.27
C SER A 32 -12.44 -14.72 6.17
N MET A 33 -11.92 -14.02 5.16
CA MET A 33 -11.09 -14.59 4.11
C MET A 33 -9.69 -14.86 4.64
N ALA A 34 -9.10 -13.96 5.42
CA ALA A 34 -7.81 -14.19 6.07
C ALA A 34 -7.90 -15.37 7.05
N SER A 35 -8.98 -15.49 7.84
CA SER A 35 -9.15 -16.64 8.75
C SER A 35 -9.43 -17.95 8.00
N LYS A 36 -10.22 -17.94 6.91
CA LYS A 36 -10.45 -19.14 6.06
C LYS A 36 -9.24 -19.52 5.22
N GLN A 37 -8.46 -18.56 4.75
CA GLN A 37 -7.20 -18.78 4.04
C GLN A 37 -6.15 -19.30 5.03
N GLN A 38 -6.10 -18.75 6.25
CA GLN A 38 -5.24 -19.24 7.33
C GLN A 38 -5.65 -20.64 7.80
N GLU A 39 -6.95 -20.95 7.87
CA GLU A 39 -7.46 -22.30 8.14
C GLU A 39 -7.13 -23.26 7.00
N ARG A 40 -7.29 -22.85 5.73
CA ARG A 40 -6.88 -23.64 4.55
C ARG A 40 -5.38 -23.87 4.49
N ILE A 41 -4.56 -22.85 4.74
CA ILE A 41 -3.10 -22.96 4.85
C ILE A 41 -2.76 -23.90 6.02
N SER A 42 -3.43 -23.78 7.16
CA SER A 42 -3.18 -24.66 8.32
C SER A 42 -3.67 -26.10 8.12
N THR A 43 -4.73 -26.34 7.34
CA THR A 43 -5.23 -27.69 7.04
C THR A 43 -4.50 -28.34 5.87
N MET A 44 -4.00 -27.55 4.91
CA MET A 44 -3.19 -28.00 3.78
C MET A 44 -1.70 -28.19 4.15
N TYR A 45 -1.16 -27.41 5.11
CA TYR A 45 0.22 -27.56 5.60
C TYR A 45 0.34 -28.27 6.96
N GLY A 46 -0.73 -28.41 7.74
CA GLY A 46 -0.70 -28.99 9.09
C GLY A 46 -0.89 -30.51 9.17
N SER A 47 -1.15 -31.18 8.05
CA SER A 47 -1.51 -32.62 8.03
C SER A 47 -0.53 -33.51 7.27
N GLU A 48 0.23 -32.97 6.31
CA GLU A 48 0.78 -33.82 5.24
C GLU A 48 2.19 -33.47 4.75
N TYR A 49 3.04 -32.88 5.58
CA TYR A 49 4.48 -33.16 5.43
C TYR A 49 4.81 -34.44 6.20
N ASP A 50 4.45 -35.53 5.53
CA ASP A 50 4.69 -36.90 5.89
C ASP A 50 6.09 -37.08 6.50
N ILE A 51 6.10 -37.33 7.80
CA ILE A 51 7.12 -38.08 8.53
C ILE A 51 7.11 -39.56 8.03
N ARG A 52 6.76 -39.85 6.77
CA ARG A 52 6.71 -41.23 6.23
C ARG A 52 8.08 -41.87 6.08
N ASN A 53 9.17 -41.11 6.14
CA ASN A 53 10.52 -41.68 6.09
C ASN A 53 11.20 -41.88 7.45
N THR A 54 10.49 -41.76 8.58
CA THR A 54 11.06 -42.02 9.91
C THR A 54 10.63 -43.37 10.47
N GLN A 55 10.54 -44.40 9.61
CA GLN A 55 10.30 -45.78 10.04
C GLN A 55 11.49 -46.72 9.82
N GLU A 56 12.61 -46.22 9.30
CA GLU A 56 13.89 -46.90 9.49
C GLU A 56 14.48 -46.44 10.83
N GLY A 57 14.34 -47.27 11.87
CA GLY A 57 15.04 -47.08 13.14
C GLY A 57 16.54 -46.88 12.91
N LEU A 58 17.22 -46.19 13.83
CA LEU A 58 18.67 -46.08 13.78
C LEU A 58 19.25 -47.50 13.62
N GLY A 59 20.10 -47.72 12.60
CA GLY A 59 20.79 -49.00 12.44
C GLY A 59 21.61 -49.34 13.68
N THR A 60 22.02 -50.60 13.83
CA THR A 60 22.83 -51.07 14.98
C THR A 60 24.07 -50.20 15.21
N CYS A 61 24.73 -49.74 14.14
CA CYS A 61 25.84 -48.79 14.19
C CYS A 61 25.43 -47.42 14.78
N GLY A 62 24.26 -46.90 14.42
CA GLY A 62 23.74 -45.63 14.95
C GLY A 62 23.49 -45.70 16.45
N TRP A 63 22.95 -46.82 16.95
CA TRP A 63 22.80 -47.04 18.39
C TRP A 63 24.15 -47.13 19.11
N ILE A 64 25.16 -47.78 18.52
CA ILE A 64 26.51 -47.84 19.09
C ILE A 64 27.10 -46.42 19.22
N LEU A 65 26.99 -45.58 18.19
CA LEU A 65 27.47 -44.19 18.24
C LEU A 65 26.72 -43.34 19.28
N VAL A 66 25.42 -43.53 19.40
CA VAL A 66 24.62 -42.85 20.44
C VAL A 66 25.08 -43.29 21.83
N ILE A 67 25.24 -44.59 22.07
CA ILE A 67 25.72 -45.11 23.36
C ILE A 67 27.13 -44.61 23.68
N LEU A 68 28.04 -44.61 22.70
CA LEU A 68 29.39 -44.06 22.85
C LEU A 68 29.36 -42.58 23.23
N SER A 69 28.49 -41.79 22.58
CA SER A 69 28.34 -40.37 22.90
C SER A 69 27.85 -40.13 24.33
N TYR A 70 26.94 -40.98 24.83
CA TYR A 70 26.51 -40.94 26.22
C TYR A 70 27.63 -41.30 27.20
N ILE A 71 28.45 -42.31 26.88
CA ILE A 71 29.61 -42.70 27.70
C ILE A 71 30.62 -41.55 27.79
N ILE A 72 30.93 -40.90 26.67
CA ILE A 72 31.85 -39.75 26.63
C ILE A 72 31.27 -38.57 27.43
N CYS A 73 29.97 -38.30 27.28
CA CYS A 73 29.25 -37.25 28.00
C CYS A 73 29.29 -37.49 29.53
N LEU A 74 29.15 -38.75 29.97
CA LEU A 74 29.23 -39.14 31.38
C LEU A 74 30.66 -39.08 31.93
N LEU A 75 31.66 -39.50 31.15
CA LEU A 75 33.07 -39.48 31.55
C LEU A 75 33.62 -38.05 31.69
N THR A 76 33.07 -37.10 30.93
CA THR A 76 33.49 -35.68 30.92
C THR A 76 32.62 -34.78 31.80
N PHE A 77 31.85 -35.39 32.71
CA PHE A 77 31.10 -34.66 33.73
C PHE A 77 32.06 -33.99 34.72
N PRO A 78 31.89 -32.69 35.09
CA PRO A 78 30.73 -31.82 34.88
C PRO A 78 30.78 -30.90 33.65
N PHE A 79 31.90 -30.83 32.93
CA PHE A 79 32.10 -29.87 31.82
C PHE A 79 31.09 -30.07 30.67
N SER A 80 30.70 -31.33 30.43
CA SER A 80 29.74 -31.67 29.39
C SER A 80 28.35 -31.02 29.58
N LEU A 81 27.89 -30.80 30.83
CA LEU A 81 26.58 -30.19 31.10
C LEU A 81 26.45 -28.79 30.46
N CYS A 82 27.51 -27.98 30.50
CA CYS A 82 27.51 -26.65 29.90
C CYS A 82 27.41 -26.68 28.37
N VAL A 83 27.84 -27.76 27.73
CA VAL A 83 27.82 -27.91 26.26
C VAL A 83 26.50 -28.51 25.78
N THR A 84 25.99 -29.50 26.51
CA THR A 84 24.80 -30.29 26.17
C THR A 84 23.50 -29.51 26.40
N VAL A 85 23.47 -28.61 27.38
CA VAL A 85 22.31 -27.76 27.66
C VAL A 85 22.32 -26.56 26.72
N LYS A 86 21.36 -26.51 25.79
CA LYS A 86 21.14 -25.35 24.92
C LYS A 86 19.78 -24.73 25.20
N VAL A 87 19.77 -23.41 25.23
CA VAL A 87 18.56 -22.61 25.38
C VAL A 87 18.19 -22.02 24.02
N VAL A 88 16.91 -22.15 23.67
CA VAL A 88 16.30 -21.54 22.48
C VAL A 88 15.26 -20.53 22.92
N GLN A 89 15.30 -19.38 22.27
CA GLN A 89 14.42 -18.25 22.56
C GLN A 89 13.00 -18.53 22.04
N GLU A 90 12.00 -17.85 22.60
CA GLU A 90 10.57 -18.05 22.24
C GLU A 90 10.25 -17.89 20.75
N TYR A 91 10.96 -16.98 20.11
CA TYR A 91 10.82 -16.64 18.69
C TYR A 91 11.65 -17.52 17.76
N GLU A 92 12.51 -18.37 18.32
CA GLU A 92 13.34 -19.32 17.58
C GLU A 92 12.71 -20.72 17.63
N ARG A 93 12.98 -21.51 16.60
CA ARG A 93 12.76 -22.96 16.59
C ARG A 93 14.08 -23.65 16.29
N ALA A 94 14.33 -24.75 16.99
CA ALA A 94 15.50 -25.58 16.73
C ALA A 94 15.10 -26.80 15.91
N VAL A 95 15.74 -26.96 14.75
CA VAL A 95 15.73 -28.17 13.96
C VAL A 95 16.94 -29.00 14.39
N ILE A 96 16.67 -30.16 14.98
CA ILE A 96 17.70 -31.08 15.47
C ILE A 96 17.83 -32.22 14.48
N MET A 97 19.04 -32.39 13.94
CA MET A 97 19.40 -33.49 13.05
C MET A 97 20.32 -34.44 13.81
N ARG A 98 19.90 -35.69 13.94
CA ARG A 98 20.68 -36.76 14.56
C ARG A 98 21.25 -37.66 13.47
N LEU A 99 22.58 -37.71 13.35
CA LEU A 99 23.27 -38.47 12.28
C LEU A 99 22.70 -38.17 10.88
N GLY A 100 22.36 -36.90 10.61
CA GLY A 100 21.81 -36.47 9.33
C GLY A 100 20.32 -36.77 9.11
N ARG A 101 19.62 -37.39 10.08
CA ARG A 101 18.17 -37.59 10.04
C ARG A 101 17.45 -36.60 10.96
N ILE A 102 16.29 -36.13 10.55
CA ILE A 102 15.46 -35.24 11.36
C ILE A 102 14.88 -36.03 12.54
N LEU A 103 14.94 -35.46 13.74
CA LEU A 103 14.39 -36.10 14.92
C LEU A 103 12.85 -36.27 14.80
N SER A 104 12.32 -37.45 15.11
CA SER A 104 10.89 -37.82 14.96
C SER A 104 9.88 -36.92 15.69
N GLY A 105 10.34 -36.00 16.55
CA GLY A 105 9.51 -35.03 17.25
C GLY A 105 9.32 -33.69 16.54
N GLY A 106 9.80 -33.56 15.29
CA GLY A 106 9.73 -32.31 14.53
C GLY A 106 10.61 -31.20 15.11
N ALA A 107 10.31 -29.96 14.73
CA ALA A 107 11.02 -28.78 15.24
C ALA A 107 10.66 -28.56 16.71
N LYS A 108 11.67 -28.54 17.57
CA LYS A 108 11.45 -28.35 19.01
C LYS A 108 11.12 -26.89 19.32
N GLY A 109 10.10 -26.72 20.16
CA GLY A 109 9.67 -25.44 20.70
C GLY A 109 10.73 -24.80 21.62
N PRO A 110 10.46 -23.58 22.09
CA PRO A 110 11.38 -22.82 22.92
C PRO A 110 11.55 -23.45 24.29
N GLY A 111 12.66 -23.10 24.94
CA GLY A 111 13.01 -23.63 26.25
C GLY A 111 14.32 -24.40 26.24
N LEU A 112 14.50 -25.19 27.28
CA LEU A 112 15.72 -25.93 27.56
C LEU A 112 15.60 -27.34 27.02
N PHE A 113 16.53 -27.75 26.16
CA PHE A 113 16.62 -29.11 25.69
C PHE A 113 18.07 -29.59 25.64
N PHE A 114 18.22 -30.90 25.85
CA PHE A 114 19.51 -31.57 25.83
C PHE A 114 19.85 -31.99 24.41
N VAL A 115 21.02 -31.59 23.94
CA VAL A 115 21.58 -31.93 22.63
C VAL A 115 22.85 -32.73 22.84
N LEU A 116 22.95 -33.91 22.24
CA LEU A 116 24.13 -34.74 22.40
C LEU A 116 25.31 -34.17 21.59
N PRO A 117 26.44 -33.84 22.23
CA PRO A 117 27.63 -33.41 21.51
C PRO A 117 28.09 -34.54 20.56
N CYS A 118 28.62 -34.17 19.39
CA CYS A 118 29.11 -35.05 18.31
C CYS A 118 28.06 -35.79 17.46
N VAL A 119 26.87 -36.06 17.98
CA VAL A 119 25.84 -36.84 17.26
C VAL A 119 24.69 -35.97 16.73
N ASP A 120 24.33 -34.94 17.49
CA ASP A 120 23.22 -34.04 17.16
C ASP A 120 23.76 -32.70 16.61
N SER A 121 23.27 -32.32 15.43
CA SER A 121 23.47 -30.99 14.83
C SER A 121 22.21 -30.16 15.03
N ILE A 122 22.37 -28.94 15.54
CA ILE A 122 21.28 -28.00 15.78
C ILE A 122 21.35 -26.83 14.81
N ILE A 123 20.24 -26.54 14.14
CA ILE A 123 20.05 -25.31 13.36
C ILE A 123 18.92 -24.52 14.01
N LYS A 124 19.22 -23.27 14.38
CA LYS A 124 18.24 -22.33 14.93
C LYS A 124 17.66 -21.51 13.79
N VAL A 125 16.33 -21.44 13.74
CA VAL A 125 15.59 -20.71 12.73
C VAL A 125 14.70 -19.69 13.42
N ASP A 126 14.80 -18.44 13.01
CA ASP A 126 13.92 -17.36 13.49
C ASP A 126 12.58 -17.41 12.74
N LEU A 127 11.48 -17.33 13.48
CA LEU A 127 10.11 -17.32 12.93
C LEU A 127 9.56 -15.91 12.73
N ARG A 128 10.28 -14.86 13.15
CA ARG A 128 9.84 -13.48 13.02
C ARG A 128 9.82 -13.04 11.55
N THR A 129 9.01 -12.01 11.28
CA THR A 129 9.07 -11.29 10.01
C THR A 129 10.42 -10.61 9.89
N VAL A 130 11.15 -10.97 8.86
CA VAL A 130 12.44 -10.42 8.48
C VAL A 130 12.32 -9.78 7.10
N THR A 131 13.14 -8.77 6.87
CA THR A 131 13.21 -8.06 5.59
C THR A 131 14.55 -8.28 4.91
N PHE A 132 14.52 -8.31 3.59
CA PHE A 132 15.71 -8.10 2.77
C PHE A 132 15.38 -7.14 1.64
N ASP A 133 16.41 -6.39 1.22
CA ASP A 133 16.35 -5.55 0.04
C ASP A 133 16.68 -6.38 -1.21
N VAL A 134 15.87 -6.23 -2.25
CA VAL A 134 16.19 -6.69 -3.60
C VAL A 134 17.11 -5.64 -4.23
N PRO A 135 18.31 -6.01 -4.69
CA PRO A 135 19.23 -5.04 -5.27
C PRO A 135 18.62 -4.39 -6.51
N PRO A 136 18.94 -3.10 -6.80
CA PRO A 136 18.39 -2.39 -7.94
C PRO A 136 18.57 -3.14 -9.25
N GLN A 137 17.48 -3.32 -10.00
CA GLN A 137 17.48 -4.01 -11.30
C GLN A 137 17.28 -3.00 -12.42
N GLU A 138 18.20 -2.95 -13.38
CA GLU A 138 18.01 -2.22 -14.63
C GLU A 138 17.20 -3.07 -15.61
N ILE A 139 16.06 -2.54 -16.02
CA ILE A 139 15.10 -3.25 -16.87
C ILE A 139 14.51 -2.34 -17.93
N LEU A 140 14.03 -2.94 -19.02
CA LEU A 140 13.26 -2.27 -20.05
C LEU A 140 11.77 -2.54 -19.80
N THR A 141 10.98 -1.47 -19.68
CA THR A 141 9.51 -1.57 -19.57
C THR A 141 8.86 -1.91 -20.90
N ARG A 142 7.55 -2.17 -20.90
CA ARG A 142 6.77 -2.44 -22.12
C ARG A 142 6.87 -1.31 -23.16
N ASP A 143 7.07 -0.07 -22.70
CA ASP A 143 7.16 1.12 -23.55
C ASP A 143 8.60 1.43 -23.99
N SER A 144 9.51 0.46 -23.86
CA SER A 144 10.93 0.61 -24.21
C SER A 144 11.67 1.70 -23.43
N VAL A 145 11.26 1.94 -22.18
CA VAL A 145 11.96 2.86 -21.27
C VAL A 145 12.87 2.07 -20.33
N THR A 146 14.12 2.51 -20.19
CA THR A 146 15.05 1.96 -19.21
C THR A 146 14.77 2.56 -17.83
N VAL A 147 14.50 1.71 -16.86
CA VAL A 147 14.28 2.10 -15.46
C VAL A 147 15.10 1.21 -14.53
N SER A 148 15.55 1.78 -13.42
CA SER A 148 16.16 1.02 -12.33
C SER A 148 15.22 0.99 -11.15
N VAL A 149 14.79 -0.20 -10.73
CA VAL A 149 13.81 -0.38 -9.65
C VAL A 149 14.38 -1.28 -8.57
N ASP A 150 14.22 -0.88 -7.32
CA ASP A 150 14.48 -1.70 -6.14
C ASP A 150 13.19 -1.94 -5.32
N ALA A 151 13.21 -2.98 -4.51
CA ALA A 151 12.07 -3.40 -3.70
C ALA A 151 12.52 -4.04 -2.39
N VAL A 152 11.62 -4.05 -1.41
CA VAL A 152 11.81 -4.70 -0.11
C VAL A 152 10.77 -5.81 0.03
N VAL A 153 11.22 -6.98 0.46
CA VAL A 153 10.36 -8.13 0.70
C VAL A 153 10.30 -8.42 2.18
N TYR A 154 9.09 -8.52 2.72
CA TYR A 154 8.82 -8.91 4.10
C TYR A 154 8.34 -10.35 4.08
N PHE A 155 9.09 -11.22 4.75
CA PHE A 155 8.77 -12.65 4.79
C PHE A 155 9.03 -13.18 6.19
N ARG A 156 8.43 -14.32 6.49
CA ARG A 156 8.71 -15.09 7.70
C ARG A 156 8.78 -16.57 7.36
N ILE A 157 9.54 -17.32 8.14
CA ILE A 157 9.57 -18.78 8.02
C ILE A 157 8.37 -19.33 8.79
N PHE A 158 7.49 -20.07 8.12
CA PHE A 158 6.35 -20.71 8.78
C PHE A 158 6.67 -22.16 9.17
N ASN A 159 7.47 -22.86 8.36
CA ASN A 159 7.92 -24.22 8.64
C ASN A 159 9.46 -24.30 8.65
N PRO A 160 10.08 -24.35 9.84
CA PRO A 160 11.53 -24.37 9.96
C PRO A 160 12.16 -25.68 9.49
N ILE A 161 11.42 -26.80 9.49
CA ILE A 161 11.93 -28.09 9.01
C ILE A 161 12.14 -28.01 7.50
N ILE A 162 11.08 -27.65 6.76
CA ILE A 162 11.09 -27.52 5.30
C ILE A 162 12.14 -26.50 4.85
N SER A 163 12.24 -25.37 5.56
CA SER A 163 13.20 -24.31 5.24
C SER A 163 14.66 -24.75 5.32
N VAL A 164 14.97 -25.70 6.20
CA VAL A 164 16.34 -26.25 6.36
C VAL A 164 16.58 -27.43 5.43
N THR A 165 15.55 -28.22 5.09
CA THR A 165 15.73 -29.46 4.30
C THR A 165 15.65 -29.24 2.81
N ASN A 166 14.77 -28.34 2.36
CA ASN A 166 14.45 -28.21 0.93
C ASN A 166 15.37 -27.21 0.23
N VAL A 167 16.00 -26.30 0.96
CA VAL A 167 16.90 -25.27 0.41
C VAL A 167 18.09 -25.07 1.33
N GLU A 168 19.29 -24.95 0.77
CA GLU A 168 20.52 -24.67 1.52
C GLU A 168 20.43 -23.32 2.27
N ASN A 169 20.00 -22.27 1.58
CA ASN A 169 19.78 -20.95 2.16
C ASN A 169 18.46 -20.34 1.64
N ALA A 170 17.39 -20.52 2.39
CA ALA A 170 16.06 -20.01 2.04
C ALA A 170 16.07 -18.49 1.79
N ARG A 171 16.77 -17.69 2.61
CA ARG A 171 16.83 -16.24 2.45
C ARG A 171 17.47 -15.82 1.12
N TYR A 172 18.60 -16.43 0.77
CA TYR A 172 19.30 -16.10 -0.48
C TYR A 172 18.52 -16.56 -1.71
N SER A 173 17.95 -17.76 -1.69
CA SER A 173 17.12 -18.27 -2.78
C SER A 173 15.86 -17.42 -3.00
N THR A 174 15.20 -16.99 -1.93
CA THR A 174 14.06 -16.07 -2.01
C THR A 174 14.46 -14.70 -2.56
N GLN A 175 15.66 -14.19 -2.23
CA GLN A 175 16.16 -12.94 -2.79
C GLN A 175 16.39 -13.03 -4.31
N LEU A 176 16.96 -14.15 -4.78
CA LEU A 176 17.18 -14.39 -6.22
C LEU A 176 15.86 -14.55 -6.98
N LEU A 177 14.91 -15.27 -6.39
CA LEU A 177 13.56 -15.40 -6.94
C LEU A 177 12.86 -14.05 -7.02
N ALA A 178 12.94 -13.24 -5.95
CA ALA A 178 12.40 -11.88 -5.92
C ALA A 178 12.97 -10.99 -7.03
N ALA A 179 14.28 -11.03 -7.26
CA ALA A 179 14.91 -10.27 -8.35
C ALA A 179 14.38 -10.70 -9.74
N THR A 180 14.22 -12.01 -9.96
CA THR A 180 13.71 -12.55 -11.22
C THR A 180 12.24 -12.20 -11.43
N THR A 181 11.41 -12.36 -10.39
CA THR A 181 9.97 -12.03 -10.43
C THR A 181 9.75 -10.53 -10.65
N LEU A 182 10.53 -9.68 -9.98
CA LEU A 182 10.49 -8.23 -10.17
C LEU A 182 10.79 -7.87 -11.64
N ARG A 183 11.83 -8.46 -12.22
CA ARG A 183 12.17 -8.25 -13.64
C ARG A 183 11.05 -8.69 -14.58
N ASN A 184 10.47 -9.87 -14.34
CA ASN A 184 9.43 -10.43 -15.20
C ASN A 184 8.15 -9.58 -15.17
N ILE A 185 7.68 -9.20 -13.97
CA ILE A 185 6.45 -8.40 -13.83
C ILE A 185 6.66 -7.02 -14.42
N LEU A 186 7.73 -6.32 -14.05
CA LEU A 186 7.96 -4.95 -14.52
C LEU A 186 8.20 -4.88 -16.05
N GLY A 187 8.75 -5.94 -16.66
CA GLY A 187 8.88 -6.02 -18.13
C GLY A 187 7.54 -6.07 -18.88
N THR A 188 6.47 -6.54 -18.22
CA THR A 188 5.11 -6.55 -18.81
C THR A 188 4.34 -5.25 -18.59
N LYS A 189 4.88 -4.33 -17.77
CA LYS A 189 4.21 -3.12 -17.32
C LYS A 189 4.74 -1.88 -18.05
N THR A 190 3.85 -0.90 -18.21
CA THR A 190 4.18 0.42 -18.78
C THR A 190 4.86 1.29 -17.72
N LEU A 191 5.59 2.33 -18.13
CA LEU A 191 6.23 3.25 -17.18
C LEU A 191 5.18 3.93 -16.27
N GLN A 192 4.06 4.33 -16.86
CA GLN A 192 2.99 5.02 -16.14
C GLN A 192 2.34 4.12 -15.09
N GLU A 193 2.11 2.83 -15.41
CA GLU A 193 1.62 1.85 -14.43
C GLU A 193 2.59 1.68 -13.27
N ILE A 194 3.91 1.65 -13.54
CA ILE A 194 4.94 1.52 -12.49
C ILE A 194 4.95 2.75 -11.56
N LEU A 195 4.64 3.95 -12.08
CA LEU A 195 4.62 5.16 -11.28
C LEU A 195 3.30 5.36 -10.51
N CYS A 196 2.16 5.04 -11.12
CA CYS A 196 0.83 5.29 -10.54
C CYS A 196 0.23 4.10 -9.78
N ASP A 197 0.47 2.86 -10.23
CA ASP A 197 -0.20 1.65 -9.73
C ASP A 197 0.78 0.70 -9.01
N ARG A 198 1.57 1.28 -8.10
CA ARG A 198 2.60 0.55 -7.34
C ARG A 198 2.03 -0.53 -6.43
N GLU A 199 0.84 -0.32 -5.89
CA GLU A 199 0.16 -1.25 -4.98
C GLU A 199 -0.23 -2.55 -5.70
N ASN A 200 -0.80 -2.44 -6.90
CA ASN A 200 -1.18 -3.59 -7.71
C ASN A 200 0.03 -4.42 -8.16
N ILE A 201 1.12 -3.76 -8.55
CA ILE A 201 2.38 -4.44 -8.89
C ILE A 201 2.96 -5.16 -7.66
N SER A 202 2.95 -4.50 -6.50
CA SER A 202 3.41 -5.06 -5.23
C SER A 202 2.59 -6.29 -4.82
N HIS A 203 1.27 -6.22 -4.94
CA HIS A 203 0.37 -7.35 -4.67
C HIS A 203 0.59 -8.50 -5.66
N SER A 204 0.72 -8.20 -6.96
CA SER A 204 1.00 -9.21 -7.97
C SER A 204 2.34 -9.92 -7.69
N MET A 205 3.37 -9.17 -7.32
CA MET A 205 4.68 -9.73 -6.95
C MET A 205 4.61 -10.57 -5.67
N GLN A 206 3.83 -10.13 -4.67
CA GLN A 206 3.59 -10.91 -3.46
C GLN A 206 2.99 -12.28 -3.78
N VAL A 207 1.93 -12.34 -4.60
CA VAL A 207 1.27 -13.61 -4.94
C VAL A 207 2.22 -14.57 -5.64
N HIS A 208 2.97 -14.10 -6.64
CA HIS A 208 3.91 -14.94 -7.38
C HIS A 208 5.09 -15.41 -6.51
N LEU A 209 5.57 -14.55 -5.59
CA LEU A 209 6.65 -14.94 -4.69
C LEU A 209 6.17 -15.92 -3.64
N ASP A 210 5.00 -15.68 -3.04
CA ASP A 210 4.41 -16.56 -2.03
C ASP A 210 4.24 -17.98 -2.59
N GLU A 211 3.63 -18.12 -3.77
CA GLU A 211 3.48 -19.41 -4.48
C GLU A 211 4.82 -20.11 -4.76
N GLY A 212 5.85 -19.35 -5.15
CA GLY A 212 7.18 -19.90 -5.41
C GLY A 212 7.98 -20.27 -4.16
N THR A 213 7.72 -19.62 -3.01
CA THR A 213 8.45 -19.81 -1.76
C THR A 213 7.81 -20.79 -0.77
N ASP A 214 6.55 -21.13 -1.01
CA ASP A 214 5.76 -22.10 -0.26
C ASP A 214 6.48 -23.46 -0.08
N PRO A 215 7.09 -24.07 -1.13
CA PRO A 215 7.86 -25.31 -1.01
C PRO A 215 9.13 -25.20 -0.14
N TRP A 216 9.57 -23.98 0.16
CA TRP A 216 10.73 -23.69 0.99
C TRP A 216 10.34 -23.37 2.44
N GLY A 217 9.07 -23.47 2.81
CA GLY A 217 8.61 -23.18 4.17
C GLY A 217 8.63 -21.68 4.51
N VAL A 218 8.70 -20.82 3.50
CA VAL A 218 8.75 -19.36 3.63
C VAL A 218 7.41 -18.76 3.21
N LYS A 219 6.87 -17.85 4.03
CA LYS A 219 5.65 -17.09 3.74
C LYS A 219 6.00 -15.64 3.45
N VAL A 220 5.57 -15.13 2.31
CA VAL A 220 5.75 -13.71 1.95
C VAL A 220 4.54 -12.91 2.43
N GLU A 221 4.76 -11.97 3.35
CA GLU A 221 3.68 -11.18 3.96
C GLU A 221 3.31 -9.96 3.13
N ARG A 222 4.32 -9.29 2.57
CA ARG A 222 4.15 -8.12 1.69
C ARG A 222 5.43 -7.88 0.89
N VAL A 223 5.25 -7.19 -0.23
CA VAL A 223 6.34 -6.66 -1.04
C VAL A 223 6.08 -5.16 -1.19
N GLU A 224 7.13 -4.35 -1.11
CA GLU A 224 7.03 -2.90 -1.27
C GLU A 224 8.07 -2.44 -2.30
N ILE A 225 7.63 -1.71 -3.32
CA ILE A 225 8.53 -1.05 -4.27
C ILE A 225 9.11 0.18 -3.57
N LYS A 226 10.44 0.28 -3.54
CA LYS A 226 11.15 1.32 -2.81
C LYS A 226 11.35 2.57 -3.67
N ASP A 227 12.26 2.52 -4.64
CA ASP A 227 12.56 3.59 -5.58
C ASP A 227 12.41 3.13 -7.04
N VAL A 228 11.99 4.07 -7.89
CA VAL A 228 12.01 3.93 -9.35
C VAL A 228 12.86 5.05 -9.91
N ARG A 229 14.04 4.71 -10.41
CA ARG A 229 15.03 5.66 -10.95
C ARG A 229 14.97 5.67 -12.47
N LEU A 230 14.77 6.86 -13.04
CA LEU A 230 14.78 7.11 -14.47
C LEU A 230 16.09 7.79 -14.87
N PRO A 231 16.55 7.66 -16.13
CA PRO A 231 17.65 8.45 -16.66
C PRO A 231 17.36 9.96 -16.53
N VAL A 232 18.37 10.73 -16.10
CA VAL A 232 18.24 12.17 -15.79
C VAL A 232 17.68 12.97 -16.98
N ASN A 233 18.07 12.62 -18.20
CA ASN A 233 17.58 13.30 -19.41
C ASN A 233 16.07 13.13 -19.60
N MET A 234 15.54 11.92 -19.38
CA MET A 234 14.11 11.64 -19.50
C MET A 234 13.31 12.28 -18.37
N GLN A 235 13.83 12.23 -17.14
CA GLN A 235 13.19 12.85 -15.99
C GLN A 235 12.96 14.36 -16.19
N ARG A 236 13.95 15.06 -16.78
CA ARG A 236 13.83 16.49 -17.13
C ARG A 236 12.78 16.74 -18.19
N SER A 237 12.78 15.98 -19.29
CA SER A 237 11.79 16.14 -20.36
C SER A 237 10.37 15.85 -19.87
N MET A 238 10.19 14.80 -19.08
CA MET A 238 8.89 14.43 -18.50
C MET A 238 8.40 15.47 -17.49
N ALA A 239 9.30 16.06 -16.69
CA ALA A 239 8.96 17.16 -15.79
C ALA A 239 8.49 18.40 -16.57
N ALA A 240 9.19 18.78 -17.64
CA ALA A 240 8.82 19.91 -18.48
C ALA A 240 7.48 19.67 -19.22
N GLU A 241 7.25 18.46 -19.73
CA GLU A 241 5.98 18.08 -20.35
C GLU A 241 4.82 18.10 -19.34
N ALA A 242 5.04 17.56 -18.14
CA ALA A 242 4.04 17.56 -17.08
C ALA A 242 3.70 18.98 -16.59
N GLU A 243 4.68 19.88 -16.53
CA GLU A 243 4.48 21.29 -16.20
C GLU A 243 3.64 21.99 -17.28
N ALA A 244 4.03 21.86 -18.55
CA ALA A 244 3.26 22.43 -19.67
C ALA A 244 1.82 21.89 -19.72
N ALA A 245 1.62 20.58 -19.51
CA ALA A 245 0.30 19.96 -19.47
C ALA A 245 -0.54 20.46 -18.27
N ARG A 246 0.09 20.67 -17.10
CA ARG A 246 -0.59 21.24 -15.93
C ARG A 246 -0.99 22.69 -16.16
N GLU A 247 -0.12 23.51 -16.74
CA GLU A 247 -0.44 24.89 -17.09
C GLU A 247 -1.57 24.99 -18.11
N ALA A 248 -1.54 24.16 -19.15
CA ALA A 248 -2.59 24.11 -20.16
C ALA A 248 -3.94 23.71 -19.54
N ARG A 249 -3.95 22.67 -18.71
CA ARG A 249 -5.16 22.23 -17.98
C ARG A 249 -5.67 23.31 -17.03
N ALA A 250 -4.79 24.00 -16.30
CA ALA A 250 -5.17 25.08 -15.41
C ALA A 250 -5.86 26.23 -16.16
N LYS A 251 -5.38 26.60 -17.35
CA LYS A 251 -6.01 27.62 -18.20
C LYS A 251 -7.40 27.20 -18.69
N VAL A 252 -7.57 25.95 -19.10
CA VAL A 252 -8.89 25.42 -19.51
C VAL A 252 -9.87 25.46 -18.34
N ILE A 253 -9.46 24.97 -17.17
CA ILE A 253 -10.30 24.97 -15.97
C ILE A 253 -10.66 26.41 -15.55
N ALA A 254 -9.73 27.36 -15.65
CA ALA A 254 -10.00 28.77 -15.36
C ALA A 254 -11.04 29.37 -16.33
N ALA A 255 -10.90 29.11 -17.63
CA ALA A 255 -11.83 29.60 -18.64
C ALA A 255 -13.24 28.96 -18.50
N GLU A 256 -13.30 27.65 -18.23
CA GLU A 256 -14.55 26.95 -17.94
C GLU A 256 -15.20 27.47 -16.65
N GLY A 257 -14.39 27.71 -15.61
CA GLY A 257 -14.83 28.32 -14.37
C GLY A 257 -15.42 29.73 -14.57
N GLU A 258 -14.76 30.55 -15.39
CA GLU A 258 -15.23 31.90 -15.74
C GLU A 258 -16.53 31.87 -16.56
N GLN A 259 -16.65 30.93 -17.50
CA GLN A 259 -17.88 30.75 -18.27
C GLN A 259 -19.04 30.30 -17.38
N LYS A 260 -18.80 29.34 -16.47
CA LYS A 260 -19.80 28.84 -15.53
C LYS A 260 -20.24 29.93 -14.56
N ALA A 261 -19.29 30.70 -14.02
CA ALA A 261 -19.58 31.86 -13.17
C ALA A 261 -20.36 32.95 -13.92
N SER A 262 -20.00 33.24 -15.17
CA SER A 262 -20.73 34.23 -15.99
C SER A 262 -22.17 33.80 -16.25
N ARG A 263 -22.41 32.51 -16.49
CA ARG A 263 -23.77 31.97 -16.69
C ARG A 263 -24.61 32.08 -15.42
N SER A 264 -24.07 31.69 -14.26
CA SER A 264 -24.80 31.80 -12.99
C SER A 264 -25.06 33.27 -12.60
N LEU A 265 -24.12 34.18 -12.87
CA LEU A 265 -24.32 35.62 -12.67
C LEU A 265 -25.41 36.19 -13.58
N LYS A 266 -25.48 35.74 -14.84
CA LYS A 266 -26.55 36.13 -15.77
C LYS A 266 -27.92 35.68 -15.26
N GLU A 267 -28.04 34.40 -14.88
CA GLU A 267 -29.29 33.86 -14.33
C GLU A 267 -29.72 34.63 -13.07
N ALA A 268 -28.77 34.93 -12.17
CA ALA A 268 -29.04 35.75 -11.00
C ALA A 268 -29.49 37.18 -11.36
N ALA A 269 -28.92 37.78 -12.41
CA ALA A 269 -29.30 39.11 -12.89
C ALA A 269 -30.71 39.12 -13.50
N ASP A 270 -31.06 38.10 -14.28
CA ASP A 270 -32.38 37.94 -14.88
C ASP A 270 -33.46 37.82 -13.77
N VAL A 271 -33.22 36.99 -12.75
CA VAL A 271 -34.11 36.87 -11.56
C VAL A 271 -34.24 38.18 -10.79
N ILE A 272 -33.16 38.94 -10.66
CA ILE A 272 -33.19 40.25 -9.99
C ILE A 272 -33.99 41.28 -10.80
N ASN A 273 -33.93 41.21 -12.13
CA ASN A 273 -34.68 42.11 -13.00
C ASN A 273 -36.19 41.82 -12.94
N GLU A 274 -36.60 40.56 -12.75
CA GLU A 274 -38.00 40.18 -12.55
C GLU A 274 -38.60 40.73 -11.25
N SER A 275 -37.78 40.92 -10.19
CA SER A 275 -38.23 41.43 -8.89
C SER A 275 -37.44 42.67 -8.44
N PRO A 276 -37.98 43.90 -8.62
CA PRO A 276 -37.25 45.13 -8.29
C PRO A 276 -36.93 45.27 -6.78
N ILE A 277 -37.63 44.55 -5.91
CA ILE A 277 -37.33 44.50 -4.45
C ILE A 277 -36.00 43.77 -4.18
N ALA A 278 -35.59 42.82 -5.02
CA ALA A 278 -34.34 42.08 -4.87
C ALA A 278 -33.10 42.99 -4.99
N LEU A 279 -33.16 44.01 -5.86
CA LEU A 279 -32.11 45.03 -5.97
C LEU A 279 -31.92 45.83 -4.68
N GLN A 280 -33.03 46.22 -4.02
CA GLN A 280 -32.98 46.92 -2.74
C GLN A 280 -32.41 46.05 -1.63
N LEU A 281 -32.78 44.77 -1.57
CA LEU A 281 -32.21 43.84 -0.58
C LEU A 281 -30.72 43.62 -0.81
N ARG A 282 -30.28 43.46 -2.08
CA ARG A 282 -28.86 43.35 -2.39
C ARG A 282 -28.09 44.64 -2.07
N TYR A 283 -28.69 45.81 -2.28
CA TYR A 283 -28.13 47.10 -1.86
C TYR A 283 -27.93 47.15 -0.34
N LEU A 284 -28.94 46.79 0.45
CA LEU A 284 -28.84 46.73 1.91
C LEU A 284 -27.77 45.72 2.38
N GLN A 285 -27.71 44.53 1.77
CA GLN A 285 -26.67 43.53 2.08
C GLN A 285 -25.26 44.08 1.78
N THR A 286 -25.08 44.77 0.65
CA THR A 286 -23.80 45.38 0.28
C THR A 286 -23.40 46.46 1.30
N LEU A 287 -24.35 47.26 1.79
CA LEU A 287 -24.09 48.23 2.87
C LEU A 287 -23.66 47.55 4.17
N THR A 288 -24.31 46.44 4.55
CA THR A 288 -23.90 45.69 5.75
C THR A 288 -22.50 45.08 5.61
N HIS A 289 -22.14 44.60 4.42
CA HIS A 289 -20.81 44.06 4.14
C HIS A 289 -19.73 45.15 4.19
N ILE A 290 -19.98 46.30 3.56
CA ILE A 290 -19.06 47.46 3.59
C ILE A 290 -18.91 48.00 5.03
N SER A 291 -20.00 48.00 5.81
CA SER A 291 -19.97 48.41 7.22
C SER A 291 -19.17 47.45 8.10
N ALA A 292 -19.01 46.18 7.71
CA ALA A 292 -18.26 45.18 8.46
C ALA A 292 -16.74 45.30 8.27
N GLU A 293 -16.26 45.79 7.12
CA GLU A 293 -14.84 45.88 6.77
C GLU A 293 -14.06 47.06 7.39
N LYS A 294 -14.66 47.85 8.30
CA LYS A 294 -14.02 48.97 9.03
C LYS A 294 -13.36 50.05 8.12
N ASN A 295 -14.01 50.46 7.03
CA ASN A 295 -13.59 51.65 6.27
C ASN A 295 -14.33 52.92 6.78
N SER A 296 -13.58 54.00 7.07
CA SER A 296 -14.09 55.23 7.70
C SER A 296 -14.77 56.24 6.76
N THR A 297 -14.86 55.92 5.46
CA THR A 297 -15.45 56.80 4.44
C THR A 297 -16.50 56.02 3.65
N ILE A 298 -17.77 56.23 3.96
CA ILE A 298 -18.91 55.61 3.27
C ILE A 298 -19.27 56.49 2.07
N VAL A 299 -18.79 56.13 0.87
CA VAL A 299 -19.23 56.78 -0.37
C VAL A 299 -20.62 56.26 -0.69
N PHE A 300 -21.62 57.12 -0.68
CA PHE A 300 -23.02 56.76 -0.91
C PHE A 300 -23.37 56.92 -2.40
N PRO A 301 -23.45 55.83 -3.19
CA PRO A 301 -23.92 55.95 -4.57
C PRO A 301 -25.44 56.18 -4.55
N ILE A 302 -25.85 57.41 -4.86
CA ILE A 302 -27.27 57.76 -4.97
C ILE A 302 -27.84 57.13 -6.25
N PRO A 303 -28.93 56.34 -6.18
CA PRO A 303 -29.56 55.75 -7.36
C PRO A 303 -30.01 56.82 -8.36
N VAL A 304 -29.69 56.62 -9.64
CA VAL A 304 -30.06 57.55 -10.73
C VAL A 304 -31.57 57.73 -10.91
N GLU A 305 -32.40 56.82 -10.39
CA GLU A 305 -33.86 56.96 -10.36
C GLU A 305 -34.33 58.07 -9.42
N LEU A 306 -33.63 58.24 -8.28
CA LEU A 306 -33.93 59.32 -7.33
C LEU A 306 -33.58 60.70 -7.95
N LEU A 307 -32.50 60.75 -8.73
CA LEU A 307 -32.09 61.92 -9.51
C LEU A 307 -33.10 62.25 -10.62
N LYS A 308 -33.66 61.24 -11.31
CA LYS A 308 -34.74 61.44 -12.30
C LYS A 308 -36.02 61.97 -11.65
N LEU A 309 -36.38 61.47 -10.46
CA LEU A 309 -37.55 61.96 -9.71
C LEU A 309 -37.38 63.43 -9.28
N MET A 310 -36.17 63.84 -8.90
CA MET A 310 -35.85 65.23 -8.58
C MET A 310 -35.87 66.13 -9.82
N LYS A 311 -35.40 65.64 -10.98
CA LYS A 311 -35.40 66.39 -12.26
C LYS A 311 -36.82 66.60 -12.82
N THR A 312 -37.69 65.60 -12.72
CA THR A 312 -39.12 65.73 -13.10
C THR A 312 -39.86 66.76 -12.23
N ARG A 313 -39.46 66.96 -10.97
CA ARG A 313 -40.11 67.91 -10.05
C ARG A 313 -39.72 69.38 -10.32
N SER A 314 -38.60 69.63 -11.00
CA SER A 314 -38.20 70.98 -11.43
C SER A 314 -39.00 71.48 -12.65
N ASP A 315 -39.41 70.60 -13.58
CA ASP A 315 -40.17 71.01 -14.78
C ASP A 315 -41.63 71.37 -14.48
N VAL A 316 -42.24 70.77 -13.45
CA VAL A 316 -43.63 71.05 -13.07
C VAL A 316 -43.80 72.44 -12.41
N ARG A 317 -42.73 73.02 -11.88
CA ARG A 317 -42.79 74.29 -11.13
C ARG A 317 -42.76 75.54 -12.01
N ILE A 318 -42.48 75.41 -13.31
CA ILE A 318 -42.45 76.56 -14.25
C ILE A 318 -43.82 76.81 -14.92
N THR A 319 -44.78 75.89 -14.83
CA THR A 319 -46.08 76.00 -15.54
C THR A 319 -47.28 76.38 -14.65
N THR A 320 -47.11 76.66 -13.36
CA THR A 320 -48.22 76.95 -12.42
C THR A 320 -48.02 78.22 -11.57
N GLY A 321 -47.33 79.23 -12.11
CA GLY A 321 -47.20 80.55 -11.49
C GLY A 321 -47.70 81.67 -12.40
N LEU A 322 -49.02 81.78 -12.53
CA LEU A 322 -49.76 83.02 -12.78
C LEU A 322 -50.37 83.44 -11.44
#